data_AF-A0A9D8MM30-F1
#
_entry.id   AF-A0A9D8MM30-F1
#
_cell.length_a   1.000
_cell.length_b   1.000
_cell.length_c   1.000
_cell.angle_alpha   90.00
_cell.angle_beta   90.00
_cell.angle_gamma   90.00
#
_symmetry.space_group_name_H-M   'P 1'
#
loop_
_entity.id
_entity.type
_entity.pdbx_description
1 polymer ?
#
loop_
_entity_poly.entity_id
_entity_poly.type
_entity_poly.pdbx_seq_one_letter_code
_entity_poly.pdbx_strand_id
1 'polypeptide(L)'
;MKKLILAMTMLATALVMTGCGNKADENKTPEQIKQEVTKMDASEIQSVIADYQKAIEEKTAELQKETEKLKGLDLSEVAGEKGKAIKDNMAELSKSIDKLKANMEAYAESQKKK
;
A
#
# COMPACT_ATOMS: atom_id res chain seq x y z
N MET A 1 -18.36 41.73 11.17
CA MET A 1 -16.89 41.78 11.00
C MET A 1 -16.33 40.50 11.57
N LYS A 2 -15.41 39.76 10.96
CA LYS A 2 -14.90 39.66 9.59
C LYS A 2 -13.88 38.52 9.74
N LYS A 3 -13.98 37.51 8.88
CA LYS A 3 -12.90 36.60 8.50
C LYS A 3 -12.49 35.52 9.52
N LEU A 4 -12.92 34.30 9.21
CA LEU A 4 -12.08 33.10 9.04
C LEU A 4 -13.07 31.95 8.74
N ILE A 5 -13.67 31.90 7.54
CA ILE A 5 -13.08 31.29 6.34
C ILE A 5 -12.62 29.87 6.70
N LEU A 6 -13.45 28.85 6.53
CA LEU A 6 -13.71 28.20 5.25
C LEU A 6 -12.39 27.71 4.62
N ALA A 7 -11.90 26.55 5.05
CA ALA A 7 -10.98 25.75 4.25
C ALA A 7 -10.97 24.28 4.73
N MET A 8 -11.59 23.42 3.91
CA MET A 8 -11.03 22.12 3.53
C MET A 8 -11.10 21.04 4.63
N THR A 9 -12.25 20.44 4.97
CA THR A 9 -12.98 19.47 4.13
C THR A 9 -12.11 18.77 3.08
N MET A 10 -11.05 18.09 3.52
CA MET A 10 -10.41 16.95 2.85
C MET A 10 -9.83 15.99 3.91
N LEU A 11 -10.65 15.58 4.88
CA LEU A 11 -10.26 14.42 5.69
C LEU A 11 -10.94 13.20 5.07
N ALA A 12 -10.12 12.53 4.26
CA ALA A 12 -10.40 11.43 3.37
C ALA A 12 -11.48 10.47 3.86
N THR A 13 -12.53 10.38 3.05
CA THR A 13 -13.34 9.19 2.89
C THR A 13 -12.45 8.06 2.38
N ALA A 14 -12.07 7.13 3.26
CA ALA A 14 -11.73 5.75 2.93
C ALA A 14 -12.04 4.91 4.19
N LEU A 15 -13.29 4.45 4.33
CA LEU A 15 -13.71 3.11 3.91
C LEU A 15 -12.84 2.00 4.55
N VAL A 16 -13.40 1.42 5.61
CA VAL A 16 -13.44 -0.02 5.90
C VAL A 16 -12.40 -0.87 5.15
N MET A 17 -11.36 -1.28 5.86
CA MET A 17 -10.91 -2.67 5.88
C MET A 17 -10.23 -2.97 7.23
N THR A 18 -10.83 -3.89 7.98
CA THR A 18 -10.18 -4.61 9.06
C THR A 18 -9.08 -5.49 8.44
N GLY A 19 -7.88 -4.94 8.30
CA GLY A 19 -6.71 -5.64 7.78
C GLY A 19 -5.49 -4.73 7.84
N CYS A 20 -4.57 -5.02 8.76
CA CYS A 20 -3.36 -4.25 9.11
C CYS A 20 -3.60 -2.79 9.51
N GLY A 21 -3.70 -2.58 10.82
CA GLY A 21 -3.65 -1.25 11.42
C GLY A 21 -2.39 -0.49 10.99
N ASN A 22 -2.60 0.60 10.25
CA ASN A 22 -1.88 1.87 10.32
C ASN A 22 -0.34 1.91 10.18
N LYS A 23 0.35 0.82 9.80
CA LYS A 23 1.82 0.75 9.92
C LYS A 23 2.61 0.86 8.63
N ALA A 24 2.11 0.34 7.51
CA ALA A 24 2.73 0.48 6.20
C ALA A 24 1.85 1.36 5.29
N ASP A 25 2.25 2.59 5.07
CA ASP A 25 1.50 3.56 4.25
C ASP A 25 2.10 3.62 2.84
N GLU A 26 1.36 3.09 1.88
CA GLU A 26 1.76 3.07 0.47
C GLU A 26 1.74 4.45 -0.21
N ASN A 27 1.16 5.48 0.40
CA ASN A 27 1.03 6.82 -0.19
C ASN A 27 2.08 7.82 0.31
N LYS A 28 3.04 7.38 1.14
CA LYS A 28 4.15 8.22 1.58
C LYS A 28 5.02 8.64 0.40
N THR A 29 5.46 9.90 0.41
CA THR A 29 6.45 10.38 -0.54
C THR A 29 7.87 10.04 -0.07
N PRO A 30 8.85 9.95 -0.99
CA PRO A 30 10.24 9.74 -0.61
C PRO A 30 10.79 10.81 0.34
N GLU A 31 10.29 12.05 0.26
CA GLU A 31 10.70 13.14 1.14
C GLU A 31 10.17 12.97 2.56
N GLN A 32 8.91 12.52 2.72
CA GLN A 32 8.35 12.19 4.03
C GLN A 32 9.13 11.06 4.70
N ILE A 33 9.46 10.01 3.94
CA ILE A 33 10.25 8.88 4.44
C ILE A 33 11.64 9.34 4.91
N LYS A 34 12.33 10.17 4.13
CA LYS A 34 13.62 10.76 4.54
C LYS A 34 13.50 11.55 5.84
N GLN A 35 12.48 12.39 5.96
CA GLN A 35 12.25 13.18 7.18
C GLN A 35 11.95 12.31 8.40
N GLU A 36 11.19 11.23 8.25
CA GLU A 36 10.93 10.28 9.32
C GLU A 36 12.19 9.55 9.78
N VAL A 37 12.99 9.05 8.83
CA VAL A 37 14.24 8.34 9.11
C VAL A 37 15.24 9.19 9.91
N THR A 38 15.28 10.52 9.69
CA THR A 38 16.13 11.40 10.51
C THR A 38 15.75 11.40 11.98
N LYS A 39 14.48 11.15 12.30
CA LYS A 39 13.93 11.18 13.67
C LYS A 39 13.91 9.80 14.33
N MET A 40 14.10 8.73 13.57
CA MET A 40 14.04 7.34 14.04
C MET A 40 15.42 6.77 14.34
N ASP A 41 15.54 5.90 15.33
CA ASP A 41 16.74 5.09 15.50
C ASP A 41 16.79 3.88 14.54
N ALA A 42 17.90 3.14 14.52
CA ALA A 42 18.08 2.01 13.61
C ALA A 42 17.08 0.87 13.87
N SER A 43 16.66 0.66 15.11
CA SER A 43 15.69 -0.36 15.48
C SER A 43 14.28 0.02 15.02
N GLU A 44 13.91 1.29 15.17
CA GLU A 44 12.64 1.83 14.67
C GLU A 44 12.54 1.70 13.16
N ILE A 45 13.61 2.04 12.42
CA ILE A 45 13.64 1.89 10.96
C ILE A 45 13.51 0.42 10.55
N GLN A 46 14.17 -0.50 11.25
CA GLN A 46 14.03 -1.94 10.99
C GLN A 46 12.60 -2.43 11.27
N SER A 47 11.96 -1.94 12.33
CA SER A 47 10.56 -2.26 12.62
C SER A 47 9.63 -1.76 11.52
N VAL A 48 9.85 -0.57 10.98
CA VAL A 48 9.07 -0.04 9.86
C VAL A 48 9.27 -0.90 8.61
N ILE A 49 10.52 -1.26 8.28
CA ILE A 49 10.81 -2.15 7.14
C ILE A 49 10.10 -3.50 7.31
N ALA A 50 10.10 -4.08 8.51
CA ALA A 50 9.38 -5.32 8.79
C ALA A 50 7.86 -5.17 8.64
N ASP A 51 7.29 -4.04 9.07
CA ASP A 51 5.87 -3.72 8.87
C ASP A 51 5.52 -3.64 7.36
N TYR A 52 6.38 -3.03 6.54
CA TYR A 52 6.21 -3.03 5.07
C TYR A 52 6.35 -4.42 4.47
N GLN A 53 7.34 -5.21 4.89
CA GLN A 53 7.53 -6.57 4.41
C GLN A 53 6.29 -7.42 4.67
N LYS A 54 5.73 -7.36 5.89
CA LYS A 54 4.50 -8.08 6.24
C LYS A 54 3.32 -7.65 5.37
N ALA A 55 3.15 -6.34 5.15
CA ALA A 55 2.07 -5.84 4.29
C ALA A 55 2.22 -6.31 2.83
N ILE A 56 3.46 -6.39 2.32
CA ILE A 56 3.76 -6.94 0.99
C ILE A 56 3.42 -8.42 0.93
N GLU A 57 3.79 -9.20 1.94
CA GLU A 57 3.51 -10.65 2.01
C GLU A 57 2.00 -10.92 2.04
N GLU A 58 1.24 -10.18 2.85
CA GLU A 58 -0.22 -10.30 2.93
C GLU A 58 -0.88 -9.99 1.58
N LYS A 59 -0.55 -8.86 0.95
CA LYS A 59 -1.10 -8.49 -0.37
C LYS A 59 -0.66 -9.43 -1.48
N THR A 60 0.55 -9.99 -1.39
CA THR A 60 1.02 -11.01 -2.33
C THR A 60 0.18 -12.29 -2.20
N ALA A 61 -0.19 -12.69 -0.98
CA ALA A 61 -1.08 -13.81 -0.75
C ALA A 61 -2.51 -13.54 -1.30
N GLU A 62 -3.01 -12.31 -1.18
CA GLU A 62 -4.27 -11.90 -1.82
C GLU A 62 -4.19 -11.95 -3.35
N LEU A 63 -3.10 -11.46 -3.93
CA LEU A 63 -2.85 -11.53 -5.37
C LEU A 63 -2.80 -12.97 -5.87
N GLN A 64 -2.19 -13.88 -5.12
CA GLN A 64 -2.19 -15.30 -5.41
C GLN A 64 -3.60 -15.88 -5.37
N LYS A 65 -4.44 -15.51 -4.39
CA LYS A 65 -5.84 -15.95 -4.34
C LYS A 65 -6.63 -15.49 -5.56
N GLU A 66 -6.48 -14.24 -5.99
CA GLU A 66 -7.13 -13.74 -7.21
C GLU A 66 -6.63 -14.46 -8.46
N THR A 67 -5.33 -14.78 -8.51
CA THR A 67 -4.74 -15.57 -9.59
C THR A 67 -5.36 -16.98 -9.68
N GLU A 68 -5.51 -17.65 -8.53
CA GLU A 68 -6.14 -18.98 -8.47
C GLU A 68 -7.63 -18.91 -8.83
N LYS A 69 -8.35 -17.87 -8.40
CA LYS A 69 -9.74 -17.63 -8.84
C LYS A 69 -9.83 -17.49 -10.36
N LEU A 70 -8.92 -16.74 -10.98
CA LEU A 70 -8.90 -16.52 -12.43
C LEU A 70 -8.61 -17.82 -13.19
N LYS A 71 -7.68 -18.64 -12.71
CA LYS A 71 -7.36 -19.96 -13.30
C LYS A 71 -8.51 -20.96 -13.21
N GLY A 72 -9.34 -20.84 -12.17
CA GLY A 72 -10.51 -21.69 -11.97
C GLY A 72 -11.73 -21.31 -12.82
N LEU A 73 -11.64 -20.26 -13.65
CA LEU A 73 -12.73 -19.83 -14.53
C LEU A 73 -12.66 -20.51 -15.91
N ASP A 74 -13.83 -20.78 -16.48
CA ASP A 74 -13.94 -21.17 -17.88
C ASP A 74 -13.66 -19.98 -18.82
N LEU A 75 -13.30 -20.27 -20.08
CA LEU A 75 -12.92 -19.23 -21.06
C LEU A 75 -13.98 -18.15 -21.26
N SER A 76 -15.27 -18.50 -21.22
CA SER A 76 -16.38 -17.56 -21.32
C SER A 76 -16.44 -16.61 -20.11
N GLU A 77 -16.16 -17.11 -18.91
CA GLU A 77 -16.14 -16.31 -17.68
C GLU A 77 -14.90 -15.40 -17.62
N VAL A 78 -13.75 -15.88 -18.11
CA VAL A 78 -12.50 -15.08 -18.20
C VAL A 78 -12.66 -13.87 -19.13
N ALA A 79 -13.42 -14.03 -20.22
CA ALA A 79 -13.75 -12.95 -21.14
C ALA A 79 -14.92 -12.07 -20.68
N GLY A 80 -15.70 -12.55 -19.72
CA GLY A 80 -16.84 -11.84 -19.14
C GLY A 80 -16.49 -10.87 -18.02
N GLU A 81 -17.52 -10.29 -17.41
CA GLU A 81 -17.37 -9.29 -16.33
C GLU A 81 -16.63 -9.85 -15.11
N LYS A 82 -16.83 -11.13 -14.78
CA LYS A 82 -16.16 -11.80 -13.65
C LYS A 82 -14.64 -11.88 -13.86
N GLY A 83 -14.19 -12.30 -15.04
CA GLY A 83 -12.78 -12.31 -15.39
C GLY A 83 -12.16 -10.91 -15.43
N LYS A 84 -12.91 -9.91 -15.93
CA LYS A 84 -12.48 -8.50 -15.90
C LYS A 84 -12.30 -7.99 -14.47
N ALA A 85 -13.28 -8.22 -13.59
CA ALA A 85 -13.22 -7.77 -12.20
C ALA A 85 -12.03 -8.37 -11.45
N ILE A 86 -11.75 -9.66 -11.64
CA ILE A 86 -10.57 -10.31 -11.03
C ILE A 86 -9.27 -9.69 -11.56
N LYS A 87 -9.16 -9.46 -12.88
CA LYS A 87 -7.98 -8.81 -13.46
C LYS A 87 -7.78 -7.38 -12.95
N ASP A 88 -8.85 -6.62 -12.81
CA ASP A 88 -8.83 -5.25 -12.26
C ASP A 88 -8.32 -5.29 -10.80
N ASN A 89 -8.86 -6.18 -9.96
CA ASN A 89 -8.38 -6.38 -8.58
C ASN A 89 -6.89 -6.79 -8.53
N MET A 90 -6.46 -7.70 -9.40
CA MET A 90 -5.05 -8.12 -9.49
C MET A 90 -4.13 -6.94 -9.86
N ALA A 91 -4.57 -6.06 -10.76
CA ALA A 91 -3.82 -4.86 -11.14
C ALA A 91 -3.71 -3.86 -9.97
N GLU A 92 -4.79 -3.67 -9.21
CA GLU A 92 -4.77 -2.81 -8.02
C GLU A 92 -3.86 -3.37 -6.92
N LEU A 93 -3.94 -4.68 -6.64
CA LEU A 93 -3.06 -5.36 -5.69
C LEU A 93 -1.59 -5.24 -6.11
N SER A 94 -1.29 -5.45 -7.40
CA SER A 94 0.08 -5.32 -7.92
C SER A 94 0.62 -3.90 -7.75
N LYS A 95 -0.19 -2.89 -8.09
CA LYS A 95 0.17 -1.47 -7.90
C LYS A 95 0.41 -1.12 -6.43
N SER A 96 -0.41 -1.64 -5.53
CA SER A 96 -0.26 -1.47 -4.09
C SER A 96 1.04 -2.10 -3.58
N ILE A 97 1.34 -3.34 -4.01
CA ILE A 97 2.60 -4.03 -3.70
C ILE A 97 3.81 -3.23 -4.17
N ASP A 98 3.78 -2.69 -5.39
CA ASP A 98 4.89 -1.92 -5.95
C ASP A 98 5.15 -0.63 -5.16
N LYS A 99 4.09 0.09 -4.77
CA LYS A 99 4.22 1.26 -3.88
C LYS A 99 4.83 0.90 -2.53
N LEU A 100 4.35 -0.18 -1.92
CA LEU A 100 4.88 -0.64 -0.62
C LEU A 100 6.36 -1.02 -0.72
N LYS A 101 6.76 -1.71 -1.80
CA LYS A 101 8.17 -2.03 -2.07
C LYS A 101 9.00 -0.77 -2.23
N ALA A 102 8.55 0.18 -3.04
CA ALA A 102 9.27 1.44 -3.25
C ALA A 102 9.45 2.23 -1.93
N ASN A 103 8.42 2.26 -1.09
CA ASN A 103 8.50 2.92 0.22
C ASN A 103 9.45 2.16 1.17
N MET A 104 9.36 0.84 1.23
CA MET A 104 10.28 0.00 2.01
C MET A 104 11.74 0.20 1.59
N GLU A 105 12.01 0.22 0.29
CA GLU A 105 13.34 0.51 -0.27
C GLU A 105 13.80 1.93 0.13
N ALA A 106 12.93 2.93 0.07
CA ALA A 106 13.26 4.29 0.49
C ALA A 106 13.63 4.38 1.99
N TYR A 107 12.98 3.61 2.88
CA TYR A 107 13.40 3.52 4.28
C TYR A 107 14.78 2.87 4.40
N ALA A 108 15.04 1.77 3.69
CA ALA A 108 16.32 1.08 3.71
C ALA A 108 17.47 1.93 3.12
N GLU A 109 17.23 2.67 2.05
CA GLU A 109 18.20 3.57 1.44
C GLU A 109 18.49 4.79 2.33
N SER A 110 17.45 5.35 2.94
CA SER A 110 17.61 6.50 3.85
C SER A 110 18.37 6.08 5.11
N GLN A 111 18.20 4.84 5.59
CA GLN A 111 18.98 4.27 6.69
C GLN A 111 20.47 4.24 6.39
N LYS A 112 20.87 3.81 5.18
CA LYS A 112 22.28 3.75 4.76
C LYS A 112 22.95 5.12 4.63
N LYS A 113 22.15 6.17 4.46
CA LYS A 113 22.60 7.56 4.27
C LYS A 113 22.62 8.36 5.58
N LYS A 114 22.17 7.76 6.68
CA LYS A 114 22.24 8.31 8.04
C LYS A 114 23.64 8.13 8.61
#